data_AF-A0A0H3I3N6-F1
#
_entry.id   AF-A0A0H3I3N6-F1
#
_cell.length_a   1.000
_cell.length_b   1.000
_cell.length_c   1.000
_cell.angle_alpha   90.00
_cell.angle_beta   90.00
_cell.angle_gamma   90.00
#
_symmetry.space_group_name_H-M   'P 1'
#
loop_
_entity.id
_entity.type
_entity.pdbx_description
1 polymer ?
#
loop_
_entity_poly.entity_id
_entity_poly.type
_entity_poly.pdbx_seq_one_letter_code
_entity_poly.pdbx_strand_id
1 'polypeptide(L)'
;MKSTEHSAENLGDYASLLAEFEHMTTLLTQLMNSDYRTLDLYLNNCRHLILRFTEIYKLIGKPEFEHYLKHHDAALYYNVNSVGLALRLFENMLTNMRDMLGTERLD
;
A
#
# COMPACT_ATOMS: atom_id res chain seq x y z
N MET A 1 -29.47 -14.28 -10.63
CA MET A 1 -28.11 -14.81 -10.90
C MET A 1 -27.04 -13.72 -10.87
N LYS A 2 -27.17 -12.57 -11.58
CA LYS A 2 -26.16 -11.49 -11.52
C LYS A 2 -25.86 -10.93 -10.11
N SER A 3 -26.88 -10.72 -9.26
CA SER A 3 -26.68 -10.14 -7.91
C SER A 3 -25.91 -11.06 -6.95
N THR A 4 -26.07 -12.38 -7.08
CA THR A 4 -25.36 -13.37 -6.27
C THR A 4 -23.91 -13.55 -6.71
N GLU A 5 -23.62 -13.44 -8.01
CA GLU A 5 -22.27 -13.49 -8.56
C GLU A 5 -21.45 -12.25 -8.14
N HIS A 6 -22.03 -11.05 -8.22
CA HIS A 6 -21.36 -9.83 -7.75
C HIS A 6 -21.11 -9.85 -6.23
N SER A 7 -21.98 -10.49 -5.46
CA SER A 7 -21.78 -10.67 -4.01
C SER A 7 -20.63 -11.63 -3.70
N ALA A 8 -20.54 -12.77 -4.41
CA ALA A 8 -19.46 -13.73 -4.23
C ALA A 8 -18.10 -13.18 -4.67
N GLU A 9 -18.05 -12.44 -5.78
CA GLU A 9 -16.83 -11.76 -6.26
C GLU A 9 -16.36 -10.71 -5.25
N ASN A 10 -17.25 -9.84 -4.76
CA ASN A 10 -16.91 -8.85 -3.74
C ASN A 10 -16.43 -9.47 -2.42
N LEU A 11 -17.00 -10.60 -2.01
CA LEU A 11 -16.52 -11.34 -0.84
C LEU A 11 -15.11 -11.91 -1.06
N GLY A 12 -14.83 -12.43 -2.26
CA GLY A 12 -13.50 -12.89 -2.66
C GLY A 12 -12.48 -11.76 -2.65
N ASP A 13 -12.80 -10.64 -3.32
CA ASP A 13 -11.96 -9.44 -3.34
C ASP A 13 -11.74 -8.86 -1.95
N TYR A 14 -12.74 -8.91 -1.07
CA TYR A 14 -12.63 -8.48 0.33
C TYR A 14 -11.66 -9.36 1.12
N ALA A 15 -11.75 -10.69 0.98
CA ALA A 15 -10.81 -11.61 1.61
C ALA A 15 -9.38 -11.40 1.10
N SER A 16 -9.20 -11.20 -0.20
CA SER A 16 -7.90 -10.86 -0.80
C SER A 16 -7.37 -9.53 -0.29
N LEU A 17 -8.22 -8.50 -0.17
CA LEU A 17 -7.82 -7.20 0.36
C LEU A 17 -7.33 -7.30 1.81
N LEU A 18 -8.03 -8.05 2.66
CA LEU A 18 -7.60 -8.26 4.05
C LEU A 18 -6.24 -8.94 4.14
N ALA A 19 -6.01 -9.98 3.34
CA ALA A 19 -4.73 -10.68 3.30
C ALA A 19 -3.59 -9.75 2.83
N GLU A 20 -3.82 -8.98 1.77
CA GLU A 20 -2.82 -8.01 1.29
C GLU A 20 -2.57 -6.88 2.29
N PHE A 21 -3.61 -6.41 2.98
CA PHE A 21 -3.49 -5.40 4.02
C PHE A 21 -2.69 -5.91 5.24
N GLU A 22 -2.90 -7.16 5.67
CA GLU A 22 -2.13 -7.79 6.74
C GLU A 22 -0.65 -7.97 6.36
N HIS A 23 -0.36 -8.40 5.14
CA HIS A 23 1.01 -8.47 4.64
C HIS A 23 1.67 -7.09 4.59
N MET A 24 0.94 -6.07 4.15
CA MET A 24 1.41 -4.69 4.11
C MET A 24 1.72 -4.15 5.51
N THR A 25 0.83 -4.34 6.49
CA THR A 25 1.06 -3.87 7.88
C THR A 25 2.22 -4.60 8.54
N THR A 26 2.40 -5.88 8.25
CA THR A 26 3.57 -6.65 8.69
C THR A 26 4.87 -6.06 8.13
N LEU A 27 4.92 -5.77 6.82
CA LEU A 27 6.09 -5.18 6.18
C LEU A 27 6.39 -3.77 6.71
N LEU A 28 5.37 -2.94 6.92
CA LEU A 28 5.53 -1.62 7.55
C LEU A 28 6.09 -1.74 8.96
N THR A 29 5.58 -2.68 9.75
CA THR A 29 6.08 -2.94 11.11
C THR A 29 7.55 -3.35 11.09
N GLN A 30 7.94 -4.19 10.12
CA GLN A 30 9.35 -4.55 9.95
C GLN A 30 10.20 -3.35 9.55
N LEU A 31 9.75 -2.53 8.59
CA LEU A 31 10.47 -1.34 8.14
C LEU A 31 10.64 -0.30 9.26
N MET A 32 9.68 -0.19 10.16
CA MET A 32 9.74 0.74 11.30
C MET A 32 10.65 0.25 12.44
N ASN A 33 10.66 -1.05 12.73
CA ASN A 33 11.22 -1.58 13.98
C ASN A 33 12.47 -2.45 13.81
N SER A 34 12.82 -2.84 12.59
CA SER A 34 13.93 -3.78 12.37
C SER A 34 15.27 -3.06 12.26
N ASP A 35 16.27 -3.57 12.98
CA ASP A 35 17.67 -3.25 12.74
C ASP A 35 18.17 -4.04 11.52
N TYR A 36 18.11 -3.41 10.35
CA TYR A 36 18.56 -4.02 9.10
C TYR A 36 20.08 -4.22 9.09
N ARG A 37 20.51 -5.48 9.02
CA ARG A 37 21.95 -5.84 8.97
C ARG A 37 22.62 -5.45 7.65
N THR A 38 21.84 -5.32 6.57
CA THR A 38 22.32 -4.94 5.24
C THR A 38 21.32 -4.04 4.53
N LEU A 39 21.84 -3.18 3.65
CA LEU A 39 21.01 -2.34 2.78
C LEU A 39 20.13 -3.18 1.85
N ASP A 40 20.64 -4.31 1.34
CA ASP A 40 19.89 -5.19 0.44
C ASP A 40 18.63 -5.76 1.09
N LEU A 41 18.70 -6.13 2.38
CA LEU A 41 17.54 -6.64 3.10
C LEU A 41 16.48 -5.54 3.29
N TYR A 42 16.91 -4.32 3.61
CA TYR A 42 16.02 -3.16 3.68
C TYR A 42 15.33 -2.90 2.33
N LEU A 43 16.11 -2.84 1.25
CA LEU A 43 15.57 -2.63 -0.10
C LEU A 43 14.63 -3.75 -0.54
N ASN A 44 14.90 -5.00 -0.13
CA ASN A 44 14.01 -6.11 -0.40
C ASN A 44 12.64 -5.91 0.28
N ASN A 45 12.60 -5.50 1.54
CA ASN A 45 11.35 -5.20 2.23
C ASN A 45 10.58 -4.04 1.57
N CYS A 46 11.27 -2.98 1.13
CA CYS A 46 10.66 -1.90 0.38
C CYS A 46 10.02 -2.39 -0.94
N ARG A 47 10.72 -3.26 -1.68
CA ARG A 47 10.17 -3.87 -2.91
C ARG A 47 8.92 -4.70 -2.62
N HIS A 48 8.95 -5.53 -1.57
CA HIS A 48 7.78 -6.30 -1.17
C HIS A 48 6.60 -5.39 -0.78
N LEU A 49 6.86 -4.28 -0.08
CA LEU A 49 5.82 -3.31 0.27
C LEU A 49 5.15 -2.72 -0.98
N ILE A 50 5.93 -2.32 -1.99
CA ILE A 50 5.42 -1.81 -3.27
C ILE A 50 4.55 -2.86 -3.98
N LEU A 51 4.98 -4.13 -3.95
CA LEU A 51 4.19 -5.22 -4.53
C LEU A 51 2.83 -5.37 -3.84
N ARG A 52 2.78 -5.37 -2.50
CA ARG A 52 1.50 -5.46 -1.77
C ARG A 52 0.59 -4.29 -2.09
N PHE A 53 1.14 -3.07 -2.12
CA PHE A 53 0.41 -1.87 -2.51
C PHE A 53 -0.18 -1.97 -3.92
N THR A 54 0.60 -2.50 -4.86
CA THR A 54 0.14 -2.69 -6.24
C THR A 54 -1.06 -3.64 -6.31
N GLU A 55 -1.01 -4.76 -5.58
CA GLU A 55 -2.14 -5.70 -5.52
C GLU A 55 -3.37 -5.10 -4.84
N ILE A 56 -3.18 -4.35 -3.75
CA ILE A 56 -4.27 -3.62 -3.07
C ILE A 56 -4.94 -2.64 -4.04
N TYR A 57 -4.16 -1.81 -4.75
CA TYR A 57 -4.70 -0.81 -5.69
C TYR A 57 -5.37 -1.44 -6.92
N LYS A 58 -4.98 -2.65 -7.34
CA LYS A 58 -5.72 -3.41 -8.37
C LYS A 58 -7.10 -3.81 -7.88
N LEU A 59 -7.25 -4.23 -6.62
CA LEU A 59 -8.53 -4.60 -6.03
C LEU A 59 -9.43 -3.36 -5.88
N ILE A 60 -8.97 -2.35 -5.15
CA ILE A 60 -9.78 -1.14 -4.90
C ILE A 60 -9.97 -0.25 -6.13
N GLY A 61 -9.22 -0.50 -7.21
CA GLY A 61 -9.41 0.14 -8.51
C GLY A 61 -10.62 -0.39 -9.28
N LYS A 62 -11.22 -1.51 -8.86
CA LYS A 62 -12.48 -2.01 -9.42
C LYS A 62 -13.64 -1.16 -8.87
N PRO A 63 -14.39 -0.40 -9.69
CA PRO A 63 -15.41 0.53 -9.21
C PRO A 63 -16.51 -0.13 -8.35
N GLU A 64 -16.93 -1.34 -8.73
CA GLU A 64 -17.96 -2.09 -8.02
C GLU A 64 -17.48 -2.52 -6.63
N PHE A 65 -16.24 -3.00 -6.54
CA PHE A 65 -15.63 -3.39 -5.27
C PHE A 65 -15.30 -2.17 -4.40
N GLU A 66 -14.86 -1.06 -4.99
CA GLU A 66 -14.66 0.19 -4.27
C GLU A 66 -15.96 0.65 -3.60
N HIS A 67 -17.07 0.63 -4.35
CA HIS A 67 -18.37 1.00 -3.82
C HIS A 67 -18.82 0.05 -2.71
N TYR A 68 -18.67 -1.26 -2.93
CA TYR A 68 -18.94 -2.28 -1.91
C TYR A 68 -18.13 -2.01 -0.64
N LEU A 69 -16.81 -1.82 -0.76
CA LEU A 69 -15.92 -1.63 0.37
C LEU A 69 -16.26 -0.36 1.16
N LYS A 70 -16.57 0.75 0.49
CA LYS A 70 -17.01 2.00 1.17
C LYS A 70 -18.30 1.82 1.98
N HIS A 71 -19.21 0.93 1.56
CA HIS A 71 -20.46 0.69 2.27
C HIS A 71 -20.31 -0.31 3.42
N HIS A 72 -19.46 -1.32 3.25
CA HIS A 72 -19.34 -2.43 4.21
C HIS A 72 -18.17 -2.30 5.18
N ASP A 73 -17.06 -1.70 4.76
CA ASP A 73 -15.88 -1.44 5.58
C ASP A 73 -15.14 -0.16 5.11
N ALA A 74 -15.78 0.98 5.35
CA ALA A 74 -15.19 2.28 5.03
C ALA A 74 -13.85 2.50 5.75
N ALA A 75 -13.68 1.94 6.96
CA ALA A 75 -12.47 2.08 7.74
C ALA A 75 -11.27 1.45 7.02
N LEU A 76 -11.42 0.22 6.53
CA LEU A 76 -10.37 -0.43 5.73
C LEU A 76 -10.04 0.36 4.46
N TYR A 77 -11.04 0.86 3.74
CA TYR A 77 -10.82 1.70 2.55
C TYR A 77 -9.99 2.96 2.87
N TYR A 78 -10.36 3.70 3.91
CA TYR A 78 -9.64 4.93 4.27
C TYR A 78 -8.27 4.64 4.87
N ASN A 79 -8.10 3.54 5.61
CA ASN A 79 -6.80 3.12 6.13
C ASN A 79 -5.83 2.82 4.99
N VAL A 80 -6.24 1.99 4.01
CA VAL A 80 -5.43 1.70 2.81
C VAL A 80 -5.00 2.98 2.10
N ASN A 81 -5.96 3.89 1.85
CA ASN A 81 -5.65 5.15 1.17
C ASN A 81 -4.72 6.04 1.98
N SER A 82 -4.88 6.09 3.31
CA SER A 82 -4.04 6.90 4.20
C SER A 82 -2.59 6.42 4.18
N VAL A 83 -2.37 5.10 4.20
CA VAL A 83 -1.01 4.56 4.09
C VAL A 83 -0.42 4.86 2.71
N GLY A 84 -1.21 4.73 1.64
CA GLY A 84 -0.77 5.08 0.29
C GLY A 84 -0.37 6.55 0.13
N LEU A 85 -1.13 7.48 0.75
CA LEU A 85 -0.79 8.90 0.80
C LEU A 85 0.50 9.14 1.59
N ALA A 86 0.67 8.49 2.75
CA ALA A 86 1.88 8.61 3.56
C ALA A 86 3.13 8.15 2.78
N LEU A 87 3.05 7.06 2.02
CA LEU A 87 4.16 6.60 1.18
C LEU A 87 4.49 7.58 0.05
N ARG A 88 3.48 8.16 -0.62
CA ARG A 88 3.71 9.18 -1.66
C ARG A 88 4.35 10.45 -1.08
N LEU A 89 3.93 10.87 0.10
CA LEU A 89 4.56 11.98 0.81
C LEU A 89 6.02 11.67 1.15
N PHE A 90 6.31 10.45 1.60
CA PHE A 90 7.66 10.01 1.90
C PHE A 90 8.55 9.96 0.64
N GLU A 91 8.04 9.43 -0.48
CA GLU A 91 8.72 9.44 -1.77
C GLU A 91 9.02 10.85 -2.27
N ASN A 92 8.05 11.76 -2.15
CA ASN A 92 8.23 13.16 -2.52
C ASN A 92 9.31 13.84 -1.65
N MET A 93 9.30 13.60 -0.33
CA MET A 93 10.32 14.10 0.58
C MET A 93 11.72 13.62 0.20
N LEU A 94 11.90 12.33 -0.07
CA LEU A 94 13.20 11.77 -0.47
C LEU A 94 13.71 12.36 -1.79
N THR A 95 12.80 12.54 -2.75
CA THR A 95 13.11 13.17 -4.04
C THR A 95 13.59 14.61 -3.84
N ASN A 96 12.85 15.40 -3.09
CA ASN A 96 13.21 16.79 -2.77
C ASN A 96 14.56 16.87 -2.02
N MET A 97 14.79 15.99 -1.04
CA MET A 97 16.07 15.94 -0.31
C MET A 97 17.25 15.61 -1.22
N ARG A 98 17.10 14.63 -2.12
CA ARG A 98 18.12 14.30 -3.11
C ARG A 98 18.45 15.51 -3.98
N ASP A 99 17.44 16.22 -4.44
CA ASP A 99 17.63 17.37 -5.33
C ASP A 99 18.31 18.53 -4.58
N MET A 100 17.86 18.87 -3.36
CA MET A 100 18.48 19.90 -2.50
C MET A 100 19.95 19.60 -2.17
N LEU A 101 20.25 18.36 -1.74
CA LEU A 101 21.61 17.93 -1.40
C LEU A 101 22.51 17.73 -2.63
N GLY A 102 21.91 17.47 -3.79
CA GLY A 102 22.61 17.40 -5.07
C GLY A 102 23.03 18.77 -5.60
N THR A 103 22.22 19.81 -5.37
CA THR A 103 22.53 21.20 -5.74
C THR A 103 23.63 21.82 -4.90
N GLU A 104 23.81 21.44 -3.63
CA GLU A 104 24.87 21.99 -2.76
C GLU A 104 26.30 21.57 -3.16
N ARG A 105 26.48 20.66 -4.14
CA ARG A 105 27.80 20.23 -4.62
C ARG A 105 28.33 21.02 -5.83
N LEU A 106 27.57 21.97 -6.36
CA LEU A 106 27.94 22.73 -7.56
C LEU A 106 28.19 24.23 -7.33
N ASP A 107 28.18 24.68 -6.07
CA ASP A 107 28.55 26.05 -5.67
C ASP A 107 29.87 26.08 -4.86
#